data_AF-A0A146KDB8-F1
#
_entry.id   AF-A0A146KDB8-F1
#
_cell.length_a   1.000
_cell.length_b   1.000
_cell.length_c   1.000
_cell.angle_alpha   90.00
_cell.angle_beta   90.00
_cell.angle_gamma   90.00
#
_symmetry.space_group_name_H-M   'P 1'
#
loop_
_entity.id
_entity.type
_entity.pdbx_description
1 polymer ?
#
loop_
_entity_poly.entity_id
_entity_poly.type
_entity_poly.pdbx_seq_one_letter_code
_entity_poly.pdbx_strand_id
1 'polypeptide(L)' 'ALEHRYYGQSFPSLNNLTFLSSKQALADLACFIKFVKKQYNKPNSKVIIQGGSYSGAMAAWMRSMFPH' A
#
# COMPACT_ATOMS: atom_id res chain seq x y z
N ALA A 1 -5.47 7.24 -5.51
CA ALA A 1 -5.04 6.97 -4.12
C ALA A 1 -5.34 5.51 -3.80
N LEU A 2 -4.57 4.88 -2.89
CA LEU A 2 -4.84 3.52 -2.42
C LEU A 2 -5.51 3.60 -1.05
N GLU A 3 -6.65 2.94 -0.88
CA GLU A 3 -7.35 2.85 0.40
C GLU A 3 -6.75 1.72 1.25
N HIS A 4 -6.69 1.93 2.56
CA HIS A 4 -6.10 0.98 3.50
C HIS A 4 -7.07 -0.19 3.75
N ARG A 5 -6.55 -1.42 3.81
CA ARG A 5 -7.32 -2.60 4.23
C ARG A 5 -8.08 -2.34 5.53
N TYR A 6 -9.33 -2.80 5.60
CA TYR A 6 -10.28 -2.58 6.69
C TYR A 6 -10.72 -1.13 6.92
N TYR A 7 -10.57 -0.25 5.94
CA TYR A 7 -11.13 1.10 5.96
C TYR A 7 -11.95 1.35 4.70
N GLY A 8 -13.01 2.16 4.82
CA GLY A 8 -13.87 2.52 3.70
C GLY A 8 -14.50 1.29 3.04
N GLN A 9 -14.27 1.14 1.74
CA GLN A 9 -14.78 0.02 0.94
C GLN A 9 -13.79 -1.16 0.87
N SER A 10 -12.55 -0.96 1.32
CA SER A 10 -11.48 -1.95 1.26
C SER A 10 -11.55 -2.94 2.42
N PHE A 11 -12.63 -3.73 2.51
CA PHE A 11 -12.89 -4.64 3.63
C PHE A 11 -12.80 -6.11 3.21
N PRO A 12 -11.66 -6.81 3.45
CA PRO A 12 -11.49 -8.19 3.02
C PRO A 12 -12.31 -9.19 3.85
N SER A 13 -12.68 -8.87 5.09
CA SER A 13 -13.59 -9.68 5.91
C SER A 13 -14.24 -8.82 7.00
N LEU A 14 -15.57 -8.88 7.12
CA LEU A 14 -16.34 -8.07 8.08
C LEU A 14 -16.16 -8.52 9.53
N ASN A 15 -15.95 -9.81 9.77
CA ASN A 15 -15.94 -10.40 11.12
C ASN A 15 -14.55 -10.87 11.57
N ASN A 16 -13.51 -10.60 10.78
CA ASN A 16 -12.17 -11.12 11.05
C ASN A 16 -11.08 -10.08 10.75
N LEU A 17 -10.41 -9.63 11.81
CA LEU A 17 -9.31 -8.66 11.77
C LEU A 17 -7.92 -9.29 11.81
N THR A 18 -7.79 -10.61 11.65
CA THR A 18 -6.49 -11.32 11.67
C THR A 18 -5.50 -10.74 10.65
N PHE A 19 -5.98 -10.15 9.55
CA PHE A 19 -5.14 -9.53 8.53
C PHE A 19 -5.03 -8.00 8.64
N LEU A 20 -5.59 -7.38 9.67
CA LEU A 20 -5.44 -5.95 9.93
C LEU A 20 -4.07 -5.70 10.56
N SER A 21 -3.06 -5.49 9.71
CA SER A 21 -1.72 -5.09 10.15
C SER A 21 -1.07 -4.12 9.18
N SER A 22 -0.21 -3.24 9.69
CA SER A 22 0.56 -2.31 8.86
C SER A 22 1.50 -3.06 7.89
N LYS A 23 2.06 -4.20 8.30
CA LYS A 23 2.90 -5.04 7.42
C LYS A 23 2.11 -5.51 6.19
N GLN A 24 0.89 -5.97 6.42
CA GLN A 24 0.05 -6.48 5.35
C GLN A 24 -0.48 -5.34 4.46
N ALA A 25 -0.78 -4.16 5.04
CA ALA A 25 -1.13 -2.97 4.27
C ALA A 25 0.03 -2.46 3.39
N LEU A 26 1.27 -2.54 3.87
CA LEU A 26 2.46 -2.24 3.07
C LEU A 26 2.63 -3.24 1.92
N ALA A 27 2.32 -4.52 2.15
CA ALA A 27 2.32 -5.53 1.09
C ALA A 27 1.27 -5.23 0.00
N ASP A 28 0.07 -4.77 0.40
CA ASP A 28 -0.94 -4.31 -0.57
C ASP A 28 -0.44 -3.13 -1.39
N LEU A 29 0.21 -2.16 -0.75
CA LEU A 29 0.79 -1.00 -1.43
C LEU A 29 1.88 -1.42 -2.43
N ALA A 30 2.75 -2.36 -2.06
CA ALA A 30 3.75 -2.92 -2.96
C ALA A 30 3.11 -3.62 -4.18
N CYS A 31 2.05 -4.40 -3.94
CA CYS A 31 1.30 -5.07 -5.00
C CYS A 31 0.60 -4.08 -5.93
N PHE A 32 -0.04 -3.06 -5.36
CA PHE A 32 -0.71 -2.00 -6.09
C PHE A 32 0.26 -1.22 -6.99
N ILE A 33 1.46 -0.89 -6.51
CA ILE A 33 2.49 -0.22 -7.32
C ILE A 33 2.88 -1.09 -8.52
N LYS A 34 3.10 -2.39 -8.33
CA LYS A 34 3.40 -3.33 -9.43
C LYS A 34 2.25 -3.38 -10.44
N PHE A 35 1.02 -3.46 -9.95
CA PHE A 35 -0.18 -3.45 -10.80
C PHE A 35 -0.25 -2.17 -11.64
N VAL A 36 -0.11 -0.99 -11.03
CA VAL A 36 -0.15 0.31 -11.72
C VAL A 36 0.96 0.41 -12.77
N LYS A 37 2.21 0.07 -12.41
CA LYS A 37 3.33 0.08 -13.37
C LYS A 37 3.06 -0.82 -14.57
N LYS A 38 2.49 -2.01 -14.35
CA LYS A 38 2.11 -2.93 -15.43
C LYS A 38 0.96 -2.36 -16.27
N GLN A 39 -0.10 -1.87 -15.64
CA GLN A 39 -1.29 -1.34 -16.28
C GLN A 39 -0.98 -0.19 -17.25
N TYR A 40 -0.03 0.68 -16.90
CA TYR A 40 0.36 1.82 -17.74
C TYR A 40 1.61 1.57 -18.58
N ASN A 41 2.14 0.34 -18.61
CA ASN A 41 3.39 -0.03 -19.30
C ASN A 41 4.57 0.88 -18.93
N LYS A 42 4.76 1.12 -17.62
CA LYS A 42 5.79 1.98 -17.02
C LYS A 42 6.66 1.22 -15.99
N PRO A 43 7.35 0.14 -16.38
CA PRO A 43 8.10 -0.70 -15.42
C PRO A 43 9.21 0.06 -14.68
N ASN A 44 9.87 1.00 -15.37
CA ASN A 44 11.03 1.74 -14.85
C ASN A 44 10.69 3.10 -14.22
N SER A 45 9.41 3.46 -14.13
CA SER A 45 9.01 4.74 -13.55
C SER A 45 9.31 4.77 -12.04
N LYS A 46 9.90 5.88 -11.59
CA LYS A 46 10.05 6.18 -10.16
C LYS A 46 8.68 6.42 -9.54
N VAL A 47 8.50 5.97 -8.31
CA VAL A 47 7.27 6.15 -7.54
C VAL A 47 7.59 6.94 -6.30
N ILE A 48 6.79 7.98 -6.04
CA ILE A 48 6.83 8.78 -4.81
C ILE A 48 5.59 8.42 -4.01
N ILE A 49 5.77 8.13 -2.72
CA ILE A 49 4.67 7.82 -1.81
C ILE A 49 4.51 9.01 -0.87
N GLN A 50 3.29 9.48 -0.72
CA GLN A 50 2.93 10.62 0.11
C GLN A 50 1.83 10.23 1.08
N GLY A 51 1.93 10.69 2.32
CA GLY A 51 0.94 10.50 3.37
C GLY A 51 1.18 11.42 4.56
N GLY A 52 0.15 11.65 5.36
CA GLY A 52 0.20 12.40 6.62
C GLY A 52 -0.26 11.55 7.81
N SER A 53 0.22 11.86 9.01
CA SER A 53 -0.04 11.07 10.23
C SER A 53 0.36 9.60 10.03
N TYR A 54 -0.48 8.63 10.39
CA TYR A 54 -0.23 7.20 10.19
C TYR A 54 0.17 6.85 8.74
N SER A 55 -0.48 7.46 7.74
CA SER A 55 -0.11 7.24 6.33
C SER A 55 1.26 7.83 5.96
N GLY A 56 1.72 8.84 6.70
CA GLY A 56 3.10 9.35 6.59
C GLY A 56 4.14 8.38 7.15
N ALA A 57 3.84 7.74 8.29
CA ALA A 57 4.66 6.65 8.81
C ALA A 57 4.72 5.47 7.82
N MET A 58 3.58 5.11 7.22
CA MET A 58 3.54 4.09 6.17
C MET A 58 4.40 4.46 4.95
N ALA A 59 4.41 5.73 4.52
CA ALA A 59 5.26 6.18 3.42
C ALA A 59 6.75 5.97 3.74
N ALA A 60 7.18 6.30 4.96
CA ALA A 60 8.55 6.07 5.43
C ALA A 60 8.88 4.57 5.52
N TRP A 61 7.99 3.75 6.10
CA TRP A 61 8.19 2.31 6.20
C TRP A 61 8.20 1.61 4.84
N MET A 62 7.39 2.06 3.88
CA MET A 62 7.40 1.51 2.53
C MET A 62 8.75 1.76 1.86
N ARG A 63 9.32 2.96 2.00
CA ARG A 63 10.66 3.26 1.48
C ARG A 63 11.73 2.38 2.12
N SER A 64 11.60 2.05 3.41
CA SER A 64 12.55 1.21 4.13
C SER A 64 12.43 -0.27 3.78
N MET A 65 11.22 -0.81 3.70
CA MET A 65 10.97 -2.25 3.50
C MET A 65 10.92 -2.66 2.02
N PHE A 66 10.60 -1.75 1.12
CA PHE A 66 10.46 -2.00 -0.32
C PHE A 66 11.17 -0.91 -1.13
N PRO A 67 12.51 -0.92 -1.19
CA PRO A 67 13.28 0.12 -1.87
C PRO A 67 13.30 0.01 -3.40
N HIS A 68 12.71 -1.05 -3.98
CA HIS A 68 12.81 -1.44 -5.40
C HIS A 68 11.56 -1.12 -6.23
#